data_AF-A0AAP2VKL4-F1
#
_entry.id   AF-A0AAP2VKL4-F1
#
_cell.length_a   1.000
_cell.length_b   1.000
_cell.length_c   1.000
_cell.angle_alpha   90.00
_cell.angle_beta   90.00
_cell.angle_gamma   90.00
#
_symmetry.space_group_name_H-M   'P 1'
#
loop_
_entity.id
_entity.type
_entity.pdbx_description
1 polymer ?
#
loop_
_entity_poly.entity_id
_entity_poly.type
_entity_poly.pdbx_seq_one_letter_code
_entity_poly.pdbx_strand_id
1 'polypeptide(L)'
;MNIRPQMITERQAAEPSYSKWQPTPQALADMRKRYGDAQGFLSIFTPDLQIAAARHPERTYTGTVPTLATIAVGYGEPVAIVWICIQLENVNLFAGVKEKMPVSRQKELSALILTEYPFLKASEILLFFHRLKCGRYGRFYGSVDALTITTSLLQFMDERRKESVRYRQPDTAAPATTTPSSSGITYEEYLRLKEQKQQHHEHE
;
A
#
# COMPACT_ATOMS: atom_id res chain seq x y z
N MET A 1 31.28 7.23 29.48
CA MET A 1 31.99 7.20 28.18
C MET A 1 31.39 8.26 27.29
N ASN A 2 32.18 9.26 26.92
CA ASN A 2 31.75 10.44 26.18
C ASN A 2 32.13 10.25 24.71
N ILE A 3 31.16 9.90 23.86
CA ILE A 3 31.43 9.70 22.43
C ILE A 3 31.30 11.06 21.74
N ARG A 4 32.43 11.62 21.32
CA ARG A 4 32.46 12.80 20.45
C ARG A 4 31.93 12.40 19.07
N PRO A 5 30.92 13.09 18.50
CA PRO A 5 30.56 12.87 17.11
C PRO A 5 31.68 13.41 16.23
N GLN A 6 32.37 12.51 15.52
CA GLN A 6 33.29 12.91 14.45
C GLN A 6 32.47 13.51 13.31
N MET A 7 32.95 14.64 12.77
CA MET A 7 32.35 15.27 11.59
C MET A 7 32.36 14.28 10.43
N ILE A 8 31.17 13.84 10.03
CA ILE A 8 30.98 13.10 8.79
C ILE A 8 31.20 14.11 7.67
N THR A 9 32.37 14.05 7.06
CA THR A 9 32.67 14.72 5.80
C THR A 9 31.53 14.47 4.83
N GLU A 10 31.03 15.56 4.26
CA GLU A 10 29.96 15.62 3.27
C GLU A 10 30.20 14.55 2.20
N ARG A 11 29.45 13.44 2.27
CA ARG A 11 29.45 12.43 1.23
C ARG A 11 28.93 13.11 -0.03
N GLN A 12 29.77 13.14 -1.08
CA GLN A 12 29.35 13.36 -2.46
C GLN A 12 27.98 12.71 -2.68
N ALA A 13 27.05 13.45 -3.29
CA ALA A 13 25.68 13.00 -3.55
C ALA A 13 25.72 11.55 -4.04
N ALA A 14 25.31 10.62 -3.18
CA ALA A 14 25.34 9.21 -3.48
C ALA A 14 24.53 9.01 -4.76
N GLU A 15 25.12 8.34 -5.75
CA GLU A 15 24.38 7.93 -6.95
C GLU A 15 23.06 7.30 -6.50
N PRO A 16 21.92 7.61 -7.16
CA PRO A 16 20.66 7.03 -6.74
C PRO A 16 20.81 5.51 -6.73
N SER A 17 20.58 4.90 -5.55
CA SER A 17 20.75 3.46 -5.23
C SER A 17 19.98 2.51 -6.18
N TYR A 18 19.19 3.06 -7.09
CA TYR A 18 18.34 2.40 -8.07
C TYR A 18 19.06 1.93 -9.34
N SER A 19 20.39 1.83 -9.38
CA SER A 19 21.16 1.46 -10.60
C SER A 19 20.63 0.19 -11.29
N LYS A 20 20.19 -0.81 -10.51
CA LYS A 20 19.57 -2.05 -11.02
C LYS A 20 18.16 -1.86 -11.60
N TRP A 21 17.44 -0.82 -11.18
CA TRP A 21 16.02 -0.60 -11.44
C TRP A 21 15.76 0.72 -12.17
N GLN A 22 16.72 1.17 -12.99
CA GLN A 22 16.53 2.38 -13.78
C GLN A 22 15.35 2.21 -14.75
N PRO A 23 14.35 3.10 -14.68
CA PRO A 23 13.22 3.06 -15.60
C PRO A 23 13.69 3.43 -17.01
N THR A 24 13.10 2.78 -18.02
CA THR A 24 13.38 3.12 -19.41
C THR A 24 12.82 4.52 -19.74
N PRO A 25 13.39 5.22 -20.74
CA PRO A 25 12.83 6.47 -21.23
C PRO A 25 11.35 6.34 -21.63
N GLN A 26 10.97 5.20 -22.21
CA GLN A 26 9.58 4.92 -22.57
C GLN A 26 8.67 4.84 -21.34
N ALA A 27 9.09 4.15 -20.27
CA ALA A 27 8.30 4.06 -19.05
C ALA A 27 8.05 5.44 -18.40
N LEU A 28 9.06 6.32 -18.44
CA LEU A 28 8.94 7.70 -17.97
C LEU A 28 7.97 8.51 -18.84
N ALA A 29 8.06 8.38 -20.16
CA ALA A 29 7.15 9.03 -21.11
C ALA A 29 5.69 8.55 -20.92
N ASP A 30 5.49 7.23 -20.79
CA ASP A 30 4.16 6.63 -20.57
C ASP A 30 3.55 7.04 -19.23
N MET A 31 4.37 7.19 -18.19
CA MET A 31 3.93 7.70 -16.89
C MET A 31 3.46 9.15 -17.02
N ARG A 32 4.29 10.04 -17.59
CA ARG A 32 3.96 11.46 -17.75
C ARG A 32 2.75 11.66 -18.65
N LYS A 33 2.61 10.87 -19.71
CA LYS A 33 1.45 10.90 -20.61
C LYS A 33 0.16 10.53 -19.89
N ARG A 34 0.20 9.54 -18.98
CA ARG A 34 -1.00 9.02 -18.31
C ARG A 34 -1.39 9.78 -17.04
N TYR A 35 -0.41 10.28 -16.29
CA TYR A 35 -0.64 10.83 -14.95
C TYR A 35 -0.25 12.31 -14.82
N GLY A 36 0.29 12.91 -15.89
CA GLY A 36 0.68 14.32 -15.89
C GLY A 36 1.95 14.58 -15.08
N ASP A 37 1.92 15.63 -14.27
CA ASP A 37 3.01 16.01 -13.38
C ASP A 37 2.90 15.32 -12.00
N ALA A 38 3.79 15.71 -11.07
CA ALA A 38 3.81 15.15 -9.72
C ALA A 38 2.49 15.37 -8.97
N GLN A 39 1.85 16.54 -9.14
CA GLN A 39 0.60 16.86 -8.48
C GLN A 39 -0.56 16.04 -9.04
N GLY A 40 -0.61 15.88 -10.36
CA GLY A 40 -1.56 14.98 -11.04
C GLY A 40 -1.41 13.54 -10.58
N PHE A 41 -0.18 13.05 -10.42
CA PHE A 41 0.05 11.73 -9.86
C PHE A 41 -0.47 11.59 -8.42
N LEU A 42 -0.15 12.54 -7.54
CA LEU A 42 -0.56 12.49 -6.14
C LEU A 42 -2.07 12.59 -5.94
N SER A 43 -2.78 13.33 -6.81
CA SER A 43 -4.24 13.46 -6.75
C SER A 43 -4.98 12.21 -7.23
N ILE A 44 -4.34 11.40 -8.10
CA ILE A 44 -4.90 10.13 -8.58
C ILE A 44 -4.63 9.01 -7.57
N PHE A 45 -3.38 8.86 -7.11
CA PHE A 45 -2.97 7.72 -6.28
C PHE A 45 -3.18 7.97 -4.77
N THR A 46 -4.41 8.32 -4.39
CA THR A 46 -4.79 8.52 -2.98
C THR A 46 -5.06 7.18 -2.27
N PRO A 47 -5.12 7.16 -0.93
CA PRO A 47 -5.53 5.97 -0.18
C PRO A 47 -6.89 5.39 -0.56
N ASP A 48 -7.77 6.15 -1.21
CA ASP A 48 -9.08 5.67 -1.67
C ASP A 48 -8.96 4.60 -2.76
N LEU A 49 -7.88 4.65 -3.57
CA LEU A 49 -7.59 3.63 -4.57
C LEU A 49 -7.16 2.29 -3.97
N GLN A 50 -6.90 2.20 -2.67
CA GLN A 50 -6.57 0.93 -2.01
C GLN A 50 -7.72 -0.09 -2.15
N ILE A 51 -8.98 0.37 -2.09
CA ILE A 51 -10.16 -0.49 -2.29
C ILE A 51 -10.21 -0.98 -3.75
N ALA A 52 -9.98 -0.09 -4.71
CA ALA A 52 -9.96 -0.45 -6.14
C ALA A 52 -8.85 -1.46 -6.46
N ALA A 53 -7.65 -1.26 -5.89
CA ALA A 53 -6.52 -2.17 -6.03
C ALA A 53 -6.84 -3.58 -5.49
N ALA A 54 -7.59 -3.66 -4.38
CA ALA A 54 -8.04 -4.92 -3.78
C ALA A 54 -9.20 -5.60 -4.52
N ARG A 55 -10.11 -4.83 -5.13
CA ARG A 55 -11.20 -5.36 -5.97
C ARG A 55 -10.71 -5.90 -7.31
N HIS A 56 -9.60 -5.37 -7.81
CA HIS A 56 -9.02 -5.75 -9.11
C HIS A 56 -7.55 -6.23 -8.95
N PRO A 57 -7.29 -7.31 -8.21
CA PRO A 57 -5.93 -7.77 -7.92
C PRO A 57 -5.18 -8.18 -9.20
N GLU A 58 -5.86 -8.75 -10.18
CA GLU A 58 -5.30 -9.09 -11.49
C GLU A 58 -4.71 -7.84 -12.16
N ARG A 59 -5.51 -6.79 -12.36
CA ARG A 59 -5.03 -5.48 -12.88
C ARG A 59 -3.94 -4.85 -12.03
N THR A 60 -3.97 -5.03 -10.71
CA THR A 60 -2.90 -4.55 -9.82
C THR A 60 -1.54 -5.16 -10.19
N TYR A 61 -1.49 -6.46 -10.46
CA TYR A 61 -0.26 -7.19 -10.79
C TYR A 61 0.11 -7.17 -12.28
N THR A 62 -0.86 -7.18 -13.20
CA THR A 62 -0.60 -7.22 -14.65
C THR A 62 -0.57 -5.84 -15.30
N GLY A 63 -1.18 -4.84 -14.66
CA GLY A 63 -1.28 -3.49 -15.19
C GLY A 63 0.07 -2.75 -15.27
N THR A 64 0.07 -1.67 -16.04
CA THR A 64 1.27 -0.89 -16.40
C THR A 64 1.44 0.38 -15.55
N VAL A 65 0.88 0.40 -14.34
CA VAL A 65 1.06 1.49 -13.36
C VAL A 65 2.56 1.66 -13.04
N PRO A 66 3.08 2.89 -12.87
CA PRO A 66 4.50 3.12 -12.66
C PRO A 66 5.02 2.45 -11.38
N THR A 67 6.28 2.03 -11.43
CA THR A 67 7.02 1.55 -10.24
C THR A 67 7.47 2.71 -9.37
N LEU A 68 7.81 2.43 -8.11
CA LEU A 68 8.41 3.41 -7.22
C LEU A 68 9.68 4.04 -7.81
N ALA A 69 10.54 3.25 -8.48
CA ALA A 69 11.69 3.76 -9.22
C ALA A 69 11.29 4.71 -10.35
N THR A 70 10.25 4.37 -11.11
CA THR A 70 9.74 5.23 -12.19
C THR A 70 9.22 6.56 -11.64
N ILE A 71 8.53 6.54 -10.50
CA ILE A 71 8.03 7.74 -9.82
C ILE A 71 9.21 8.59 -9.31
N ALA A 72 10.16 7.97 -8.62
CA ALA A 72 11.33 8.66 -8.05
C ALA A 72 12.18 9.32 -9.13
N VAL A 73 12.44 8.65 -10.26
CA VAL A 73 13.22 9.23 -11.37
C VAL A 73 12.39 10.24 -12.16
N GLY A 74 11.11 9.97 -12.40
CA GLY A 74 10.29 10.79 -13.29
C GLY A 74 9.72 12.06 -12.66
N TYR A 75 9.42 12.03 -11.36
CA TYR A 75 8.87 13.16 -10.60
C TYR A 75 9.79 13.65 -9.47
N GLY A 76 10.81 12.88 -9.11
CA GLY A 76 11.73 13.17 -8.02
C GLY A 76 11.52 12.24 -6.82
N GLU A 77 12.62 11.82 -6.21
CA GLU A 77 12.61 10.98 -5.01
C GLU A 77 11.76 11.55 -3.86
N PRO A 78 11.79 12.88 -3.57
CA PRO A 78 10.91 13.46 -2.57
C PRO A 78 9.42 13.21 -2.84
N VAL A 79 8.99 13.17 -4.10
CA VAL A 79 7.58 12.90 -4.48
C VAL A 79 7.21 11.46 -4.14
N ALA A 80 8.09 10.50 -4.46
CA ALA A 80 7.86 9.09 -4.08
C ALA A 80 7.80 8.91 -2.56
N ILE A 81 8.71 9.55 -1.82
CA ILE A 81 8.72 9.51 -0.34
C ILE A 81 7.43 10.10 0.22
N VAL A 82 7.02 11.30 -0.24
CA VAL A 82 5.77 11.94 0.20
C VAL A 82 4.57 11.06 -0.10
N TRP A 83 4.54 10.44 -1.28
CA TRP A 83 3.45 9.55 -1.65
C TRP A 83 3.33 8.33 -0.72
N ILE A 84 4.46 7.69 -0.36
CA ILE A 84 4.47 6.58 0.60
C ILE A 84 4.06 7.08 2.00
N CYS A 85 4.51 8.27 2.42
CA CYS A 85 4.08 8.87 3.69
C CYS A 85 2.56 9.06 3.75
N ILE A 86 1.91 9.48 2.68
CA ILE A 86 0.44 9.60 2.62
C ILE A 86 -0.24 8.25 2.90
N GLN A 87 0.32 7.15 2.38
CA GLN A 87 -0.21 5.81 2.66
C GLN A 87 0.04 5.37 4.10
N LEU A 88 1.23 5.66 4.64
CA LEU A 88 1.58 5.39 6.05
C LEU A 88 0.68 6.16 7.01
N GLU A 89 0.45 7.44 6.74
CA GLU A 89 -0.44 8.28 7.55
C GLU A 89 -1.88 7.77 7.50
N ASN A 90 -2.34 7.27 6.35
CA ASN A 90 -3.66 6.64 6.27
C ASN A 90 -3.78 5.42 7.19
N VAL A 91 -2.75 4.56 7.26
CA VAL A 91 -2.72 3.45 8.23
C VAL A 91 -2.64 3.97 9.67
N ASN A 92 -1.83 5.00 9.88
CA ASN A 92 -1.61 5.61 11.18
C ASN A 92 -2.92 6.12 11.78
N LEU A 93 -3.73 6.81 10.98
CA LEU A 93 -5.05 7.31 11.35
C LEU A 93 -6.08 6.18 11.51
N PHE A 94 -6.03 5.17 10.64
CA PHE A 94 -6.94 4.02 10.70
C PHE A 94 -6.74 3.15 11.96
N ALA A 95 -5.49 2.93 12.38
CA ALA A 95 -5.19 2.05 13.50
C ALA A 95 -5.70 2.61 14.83
N GLY A 96 -6.56 1.88 15.54
CA GLY A 96 -7.12 2.29 16.84
C GLY A 96 -6.15 2.23 18.03
N VAL A 97 -4.84 2.28 17.79
CA VAL A 97 -3.80 2.24 18.83
C VAL A 97 -3.58 3.63 19.43
N LYS A 98 -3.12 3.65 20.70
CA LYS A 98 -2.90 4.88 21.47
C LYS A 98 -1.81 5.76 20.84
N GLU A 99 -0.67 5.17 20.54
CA GLU A 99 0.49 5.91 20.06
C GLU A 99 0.58 5.86 18.53
N LYS A 100 0.65 7.04 17.91
CA LYS A 100 0.76 7.19 16.45
C LYS A 100 2.23 7.28 16.03
N MET A 101 2.55 6.78 14.85
CA MET A 101 3.88 6.91 14.26
C MET A 101 4.13 8.39 13.92
N PRO A 102 5.20 9.02 14.44
CA PRO A 102 5.50 10.42 14.14
C PRO A 102 5.95 10.59 12.67
N VAL A 103 5.71 11.77 12.10
CA VAL A 103 6.03 12.10 10.70
C VAL A 103 7.49 11.85 10.34
N SER A 104 8.42 12.08 11.27
CA SER A 104 9.85 11.79 11.08
C SER A 104 10.11 10.31 10.79
N ARG A 105 9.49 9.40 11.57
CA ARG A 105 9.57 7.96 11.33
C ARG A 105 8.85 7.53 10.07
N GLN A 106 7.73 8.17 9.73
CA GLN A 106 7.05 7.89 8.46
C GLN A 106 7.96 8.22 7.26
N LYS A 107 8.65 9.37 7.31
CA LYS A 107 9.60 9.77 6.26
C LYS A 107 10.78 8.80 6.14
N GLU A 108 11.34 8.39 7.28
CA GLU A 108 12.40 7.37 7.33
C GLU A 108 11.93 6.04 6.74
N LEU A 109 10.77 5.55 7.18
CA LEU A 109 10.19 4.30 6.69
C LEU A 109 9.86 4.37 5.19
N SER A 110 9.35 5.50 4.69
CA SER A 110 9.10 5.71 3.27
C SER A 110 10.37 5.61 2.44
N ALA A 111 11.48 6.19 2.90
CA ALA A 111 12.77 6.09 2.23
C ALA A 111 13.30 4.64 2.22
N LEU A 112 13.11 3.91 3.32
CA LEU A 112 13.45 2.48 3.39
C LEU A 112 12.62 1.65 2.41
N ILE A 113 11.30 1.86 2.36
CA ILE A 113 10.41 1.14 1.42
C ILE A 113 10.81 1.42 -0.03
N LEU A 114 11.08 2.68 -0.36
CA LEU A 114 11.51 3.07 -1.70
C LEU A 114 12.85 2.41 -2.09
N THR A 115 13.79 2.34 -1.15
CA THR A 115 15.12 1.76 -1.37
C THR A 115 15.08 0.24 -1.54
N GLU A 116 14.31 -0.45 -0.68
CA GLU A 116 14.25 -1.92 -0.67
C GLU A 116 13.34 -2.47 -1.77
N TYR A 117 12.27 -1.74 -2.11
CA TYR A 117 11.25 -2.21 -3.05
C TYR A 117 11.01 -1.27 -4.25
N PRO A 118 12.07 -0.77 -4.92
CA PRO A 118 11.93 0.22 -6.01
C PRO A 118 11.14 -0.32 -7.22
N PHE A 119 11.09 -1.65 -7.37
CA PHE A 119 10.38 -2.35 -8.44
C PHE A 119 8.88 -2.53 -8.20
N LEU A 120 8.36 -2.24 -7.00
CA LEU A 120 6.92 -2.35 -6.74
C LEU A 120 6.15 -1.24 -7.46
N LYS A 121 5.04 -1.61 -8.09
CA LYS A 121 4.12 -0.63 -8.70
C LYS A 121 3.31 0.10 -7.62
N ALA A 122 2.91 1.34 -7.92
CA ALA A 122 2.03 2.09 -7.02
C ALA A 122 0.73 1.34 -6.70
N SER A 123 0.17 0.61 -7.68
CA SER A 123 -1.00 -0.26 -7.46
C SER A 123 -0.73 -1.38 -6.46
N GLU A 124 0.47 -1.95 -6.46
CA GLU A 124 0.85 -3.03 -5.56
C GLU A 124 1.08 -2.53 -4.15
N ILE A 125 1.65 -1.34 -3.99
CA ILE A 125 1.77 -0.66 -2.68
C ILE A 125 0.38 -0.33 -2.12
N LEU A 126 -0.56 0.15 -2.95
CA LEU A 126 -1.95 0.37 -2.53
C LEU A 126 -2.62 -0.92 -2.05
N LEU A 127 -2.43 -2.02 -2.79
CA LEU A 127 -2.93 -3.34 -2.39
C LEU A 127 -2.29 -3.84 -1.09
N PHE A 128 -0.99 -3.61 -0.91
CA PHE A 128 -0.30 -3.93 0.34
C PHE A 128 -0.96 -3.21 1.52
N PHE A 129 -1.14 -1.89 1.45
CA PHE A 129 -1.74 -1.12 2.53
C PHE A 129 -3.21 -1.47 2.80
N HIS A 130 -3.98 -1.83 1.76
CA HIS A 130 -5.30 -2.41 1.95
C HIS A 130 -5.23 -3.69 2.80
N ARG A 131 -4.40 -4.67 2.39
CA ARG A 131 -4.27 -5.97 3.06
C ARG A 131 -3.74 -5.81 4.50
N LEU A 132 -2.83 -4.87 4.71
CA LEU A 132 -2.33 -4.52 6.03
C LEU A 132 -3.47 -4.04 6.94
N LYS A 133 -4.33 -3.13 6.47
CA LYS A 133 -5.51 -2.67 7.22
C LYS A 133 -6.54 -3.76 7.48
N CYS A 134 -6.62 -4.78 6.62
CA CYS A 134 -7.42 -5.98 6.86
C CYS A 134 -6.81 -6.94 7.91
N GLY A 135 -5.66 -6.62 8.50
CA GLY A 135 -5.00 -7.45 9.51
C GLY A 135 -4.36 -8.73 8.96
N ARG A 136 -4.14 -8.80 7.63
CA ARG A 136 -3.64 -10.00 6.95
C ARG A 136 -2.24 -10.44 7.42
N TYR A 137 -1.45 -9.49 7.91
CA TYR A 137 -0.06 -9.70 8.31
C TYR A 137 0.17 -9.57 9.81
N GLY A 138 -0.91 -9.49 10.60
CA GLY A 138 -0.87 -9.26 12.05
C GLY A 138 -1.55 -7.98 12.47
N ARG A 139 -1.29 -7.55 13.71
CA ARG A 139 -1.90 -6.39 14.37
C ARG A 139 -0.85 -5.48 14.97
N PHE A 140 -1.19 -4.20 15.10
CA PHE A 140 -0.42 -3.24 15.89
C PHE A 140 -0.78 -3.37 17.38
N TYR A 141 0.23 -3.28 18.25
CA TYR A 141 0.06 -3.38 19.70
C TYR A 141 0.61 -2.12 20.37
N GLY A 142 -0.26 -1.33 21.00
CA GLY A 142 0.11 -0.09 21.71
C GLY A 142 0.50 1.09 20.79
N SER A 143 1.20 0.82 19.69
CA SER A 143 1.65 1.82 18.70
C SER A 143 1.60 1.31 17.26
N VAL A 144 1.56 2.23 16.30
CA VAL A 144 1.81 1.91 14.89
C VAL A 144 3.31 1.79 14.68
N ASP A 145 3.78 0.56 14.56
CA ASP A 145 5.20 0.23 14.55
C ASP A 145 5.76 -0.01 13.13
N ALA A 146 6.93 0.57 12.86
CA ALA A 146 7.60 0.47 11.57
C ALA A 146 8.14 -0.94 11.29
N LEU A 147 8.58 -1.67 12.32
CA LEU A 147 9.07 -3.05 12.16
C LEU A 147 7.92 -4.00 11.77
N THR A 148 6.73 -3.76 12.31
CA THR A 148 5.52 -4.48 11.91
C THR A 148 5.20 -4.25 10.43
N ILE A 149 5.31 -3.02 9.94
CA ILE A 149 5.07 -2.70 8.52
C ILE A 149 6.11 -3.35 7.60
N THR A 150 7.40 -3.26 7.95
CA THR A 150 8.49 -3.86 7.16
C THR A 150 8.42 -5.39 7.14
N THR A 151 8.08 -6.02 8.27
CA THR A 151 7.84 -7.47 8.33
C THR A 151 6.61 -7.88 7.52
N SER A 152 5.57 -7.06 7.53
CA SER A 152 4.37 -7.27 6.71
C SER A 152 4.68 -7.17 5.20
N LEU A 153 5.60 -6.29 4.80
CA LEU A 153 6.07 -6.20 3.41
C LEU A 153 6.77 -7.48 2.96
N LEU A 154 7.57 -8.11 3.83
CA LEU A 154 8.20 -9.40 3.52
C LEU A 154 7.15 -10.47 3.22
N GLN A 155 6.11 -10.56 4.05
CA GLN A 155 5.00 -11.50 3.82
C GLN A 155 4.26 -11.18 2.51
N PHE A 156 3.98 -9.89 2.25
CA PHE A 156 3.36 -9.47 0.99
C PHE A 156 4.21 -9.84 -0.23
N MET A 157 5.53 -9.78 -0.14
CA MET A 157 6.43 -10.14 -1.25
C MET A 157 6.34 -11.62 -1.61
N ASP A 158 6.16 -12.50 -0.63
CA ASP A 158 5.93 -13.92 -0.86
C ASP A 158 4.58 -14.19 -1.52
N GLU A 159 3.53 -13.48 -1.10
CA GLU A 159 2.21 -13.55 -1.74
C GLU A 159 2.25 -13.03 -3.18
N ARG A 160 2.85 -11.86 -3.38
CA ARG A 160 3.04 -11.23 -4.68
C ARG A 160 3.71 -12.18 -5.67
N ARG A 161 4.75 -12.90 -5.25
CA ARG A 161 5.45 -13.88 -6.11
C ARG A 161 4.50 -14.96 -6.60
N LYS A 162 3.65 -15.51 -5.73
CA LYS A 162 2.68 -16.56 -6.06
C LYS A 162 1.54 -16.03 -6.92
N GLU A 163 0.95 -14.90 -6.53
CA GLU A 163 -0.21 -14.31 -7.21
C GLU A 163 0.14 -13.75 -8.59
N SER A 164 1.32 -13.13 -8.75
CA SER A 164 1.77 -12.61 -10.05
C SER A 164 1.91 -13.71 -11.11
N VAL A 165 2.35 -14.91 -10.70
CA VAL A 165 2.41 -16.06 -11.60
C VAL A 165 0.99 -16.52 -11.96
N ARG A 166 0.12 -16.65 -10.96
CA ARG A 166 -1.28 -17.07 -11.17
C ARG A 166 -2.01 -16.18 -12.17
N TYR A 167 -1.94 -14.87 -12.00
CA TYR A 167 -2.66 -13.91 -12.87
C TYR A 167 -2.04 -13.73 -14.26
N ARG A 168 -0.83 -14.24 -14.49
CA ARG A 168 -0.20 -14.22 -15.83
C ARG A 168 -0.50 -15.49 -16.63
N GLN A 169 -0.97 -16.56 -15.98
CA GLN A 169 -1.39 -17.76 -16.69
C GLN A 169 -2.73 -17.50 -17.37
N PRO A 170 -2.88 -17.83 -18.67
CA PRO A 170 -4.18 -17.77 -19.32
C PRO A 170 -5.15 -18.72 -18.60
N ASP A 171 -6.39 -18.28 -18.37
CA ASP A 171 -7.47 -19.04 -17.73
C ASP A 171 -7.69 -20.39 -18.46
N THR A 172 -6.92 -21.41 -18.13
CA THR A 172 -7.05 -22.75 -18.72
C THR A 172 -7.84 -23.67 -17.79
N ALA A 173 -8.37 -23.15 -16.68
CA ALA A 173 -9.15 -23.91 -15.72
C ALA A 173 -10.08 -22.99 -14.92
N ALA A 174 -11.26 -22.67 -15.47
CA ALA A 174 -12.38 -22.22 -14.66
C ALA A 174 -13.33 -23.42 -14.45
N PRO A 175 -13.34 -24.06 -13.27
CA PRO A 175 -14.47 -24.89 -12.86
C PRO A 175 -15.70 -23.99 -12.72
N ALA A 176 -16.84 -24.42 -13.26
CA ALA A 176 -18.11 -23.69 -13.18
C ALA A 176 -18.46 -23.33 -11.72
N THR A 177 -18.47 -22.03 -11.41
CA THR A 177 -18.86 -21.54 -10.08
C THR A 177 -20.36 -21.73 -9.89
N THR A 178 -20.73 -22.60 -8.95
CA THR A 178 -22.07 -22.69 -8.38
C THR A 178 -22.47 -21.32 -7.84
N THR A 179 -23.66 -20.85 -8.21
CA THR A 179 -24.22 -19.57 -7.76
C THR A 179 -24.23 -19.49 -6.22
N PRO A 180 -23.61 -18.46 -5.61
CA PRO A 180 -23.79 -18.21 -4.19
C PRO A 180 -25.23 -17.75 -3.96
N SER A 181 -25.99 -18.51 -3.17
CA SER A 181 -27.27 -18.06 -2.63
C SER A 181 -27.04 -16.75 -1.86
N SER A 182 -27.58 -15.67 -2.40
CA SER A 182 -27.52 -14.34 -1.80
C SER A 182 -28.48 -14.25 -0.61
N SER A 183 -28.05 -14.77 0.54
CA SER A 183 -28.69 -14.55 1.83
C SER A 183 -28.02 -13.38 2.58
N GLY A 184 -27.79 -12.27 1.90
CA GLY A 184 -27.32 -11.03 2.52
C GLY A 184 -28.51 -10.12 2.86
N ILE A 185 -28.62 -9.70 4.12
CA ILE A 185 -29.55 -8.63 4.52
C ILE A 185 -28.87 -7.27 4.36
N THR A 186 -29.65 -6.25 4.04
CA THR A 186 -29.18 -4.86 3.97
C THR A 186 -28.88 -4.29 5.36
N TYR A 187 -28.08 -3.21 5.43
CA TYR A 187 -27.77 -2.54 6.70
C TYR A 187 -29.03 -2.00 7.39
N GLU A 188 -30.02 -1.55 6.61
CA GLU A 188 -31.32 -1.11 7.11
C GLU A 188 -32.12 -2.26 7.73
N GLU A 189 -32.10 -3.45 7.14
CA GLU A 189 -32.73 -4.65 7.71
C GLU A 189 -32.07 -5.08 9.02
N TYR A 190 -30.74 -4.97 9.12
CA TYR A 190 -30.03 -5.23 10.38
C TYR A 190 -30.48 -4.28 11.50
N LEU A 191 -30.65 -2.98 11.20
CA LEU A 191 -31.13 -2.01 12.19
C LEU A 191 -32.54 -2.33 12.68
N ARG A 192 -33.46 -2.69 11.77
CA ARG A 192 -34.82 -3.11 12.14
C ARG A 192 -34.83 -4.37 13.02
N LEU A 193 -34.01 -5.36 12.68
CA LEU A 193 -33.88 -6.59 13.48
C LEU A 193 -33.31 -6.32 14.87
N LYS A 194 -32.39 -5.36 14.99
CA LYS A 194 -31.82 -4.94 16.26
C LYS A 194 -32.85 -4.23 17.15
N GLU A 195 -33.64 -3.33 16.57
CA GLU A 195 -34.73 -2.63 17.29
C GLU A 195 -35.81 -3.61 17.76
N GLN A 196 -36.22 -4.55 16.92
CA GLN A 196 -37.20 -5.59 17.28
C GLN A 196 -36.71 -6.48 18.43
N LYS A 197 -35.42 -6.84 18.43
CA LYS A 197 -34.82 -7.61 19.53
C LYS A 197 -34.72 -6.83 20.83
N GLN A 198 -34.55 -5.51 20.79
CA GLN A 198 -34.52 -4.66 21.98
C GLN A 198 -35.93 -4.49 22.57
N GLN A 199 -36.95 -4.27 21.74
CA GLN A 199 -38.34 -4.17 22.19
C GLN A 199 -38.87 -5.49 22.79
N HIS A 200 -38.45 -6.63 22.26
CA HIS A 200 -38.80 -7.93 22.84
C HIS A 200 -38.14 -8.20 24.19
N HIS A 201 -36.99 -7.60 24.48
CA HIS A 201 -36.27 -7.76 25.75
C HIS A 201 -36.75 -6.79 26.84
N GLU A 202 -37.50 -5.74 26.47
CA GLU A 202 -38.10 -4.76 27.40
C GLU A 202 -39.54 -5.13 27.80
N HIS A 203 -40.11 -6.19 27.20
CA HIS A 203 -41.46 -6.69 27.47
C HIS A 203 -41.51 -8.11 28.07
N GLU A 204 -40.37 -8.68 28.48
CA GLU A 204 -40.26 -9.81 29.42
C GLU A 204 -39.85 -9.32 30.81
#